data_AF-A0A538TZC1-F1
#
_entry.id   AF-A0A538TZC1-F1
#
_cell.length_a   1.000
_cell.length_b   1.000
_cell.length_c   1.000
_cell.angle_alpha   90.00
_cell.angle_beta   90.00
_cell.angle_gamma   90.00
#
_symmetry.space_group_name_H-M   'P 1'
#
loop_
_entity.id
_entity.type
_entity.pdbx_description
1 polymer ?
#
loop_
_entity_poly.entity_id
_entity_poly.type
_entity_poly.pdbx_seq_one_letter_code
_entity_poly.pdbx_strand_id
1 'polypeptide(L)'
;MRLFLLVLHGISALLLVGAVTHQAIAVWWPSASGPGFWRSLRATHPERYAGAVIALFAITLLLGSVLYVPFSFVVRAEYLDRRLPWATGLFEIKEHAAAIGLCLLPAYWAVWRAPGHVAGRRAATTFLLVFAWWNFVIGHVVNDLRGL
;
A
#
# COMPACT_ATOMS: atom_id res chain seq x y z
N MET A 1 0.77 20.92 -12.73
CA MET A 1 1.67 19.74 -12.57
C MET A 1 1.56 19.06 -11.21
N ARG A 2 1.77 19.76 -10.08
CA ARG A 2 1.76 19.13 -8.73
C ARG A 2 0.43 18.48 -8.34
N LEU A 3 -0.71 19.14 -8.60
CA LEU A 3 -2.05 18.59 -8.33
C LEU A 3 -2.30 17.28 -9.11
N PHE A 4 -1.93 17.26 -10.39
CA PHE A 4 -2.07 16.05 -11.22
C PHE A 4 -1.29 14.86 -10.64
N LEU A 5 -0.04 15.08 -10.21
CA LEU A 5 0.76 14.03 -9.57
C LEU A 5 0.14 13.57 -8.24
N LEU A 6 -0.43 14.48 -7.45
CA LEU A 6 -1.10 14.14 -6.20
C LEU A 6 -2.35 13.29 -6.43
N VAL A 7 -3.18 13.68 -7.41
CA VAL A 7 -4.37 12.90 -7.80
C VAL A 7 -3.96 11.52 -8.30
N LEU A 8 -2.94 11.44 -9.17
CA LEU A 8 -2.45 10.18 -9.69
C LEU A 8 -1.87 9.28 -8.58
N HIS A 9 -1.13 9.85 -7.63
CA HIS A 9 -0.63 9.14 -6.45
C HIS A 9 -1.78 8.60 -5.60
N GLY A 10 -2.78 9.44 -5.30
CA GLY A 10 -3.95 9.07 -4.52
C GLY A 10 -4.76 7.94 -5.16
N ILE A 11 -5.02 8.02 -6.47
CA ILE A 11 -5.69 6.95 -7.22
C ILE A 11 -4.86 5.67 -7.20
N SER A 12 -3.55 5.76 -7.43
CA SER A 12 -2.64 4.59 -7.41
C SER A 12 -2.63 3.92 -6.03
N ALA A 13 -2.61 4.71 -4.96
CA ALA A 13 -2.64 4.22 -3.59
C ALA A 13 -3.98 3.54 -3.25
N LEU A 14 -5.11 4.13 -3.69
CA LEU A 14 -6.44 3.54 -3.53
C LEU A 14 -6.55 2.19 -4.27
N LEU A 15 -6.08 2.15 -5.52
CA LEU A 15 -6.05 0.92 -6.31
C LEU A 15 -5.15 -0.15 -5.67
N LEU A 16 -3.98 0.24 -5.14
CA LEU A 16 -3.08 -0.66 -4.43
C LEU A 16 -3.76 -1.29 -3.22
N VAL A 17 -4.35 -0.46 -2.35
CA VAL A 17 -5.05 -0.92 -1.15
C VAL A 17 -6.22 -1.84 -1.51
N GLY A 18 -7.01 -1.50 -2.53
CA GLY A 18 -8.07 -2.37 -3.03
C GLY A 18 -7.54 -3.71 -3.53
N ALA A 19 -6.52 -3.68 -4.41
CA ALA A 19 -5.92 -4.88 -5.00
C ALA A 19 -5.36 -5.84 -3.95
N VAL A 20 -4.56 -5.34 -3.01
CA VAL A 20 -3.95 -6.17 -1.96
C VAL A 20 -4.99 -6.65 -0.93
N THR A 21 -6.06 -5.89 -0.69
CA THR A 21 -7.18 -6.32 0.17
C THR A 21 -7.95 -7.46 -0.45
N HIS A 22 -8.33 -7.36 -1.73
CA HIS A 22 -8.98 -8.46 -2.44
C HIS A 22 -8.11 -9.71 -2.48
N GLN A 23 -6.82 -9.55 -2.77
CA GLN A 23 -5.89 -10.67 -2.76
C GLN A 23 -5.78 -11.30 -1.38
N ALA A 24 -5.66 -10.51 -0.32
CA ALA A 24 -5.60 -11.02 1.06
C ALA A 24 -6.86 -11.81 1.42
N ILE A 25 -8.05 -11.28 1.10
CA ILE A 25 -9.33 -11.96 1.32
C ILE A 25 -9.35 -13.32 0.61
N ALA A 26 -8.93 -13.38 -0.65
CA ALA A 26 -8.94 -14.63 -1.41
C ALA A 26 -7.98 -15.71 -0.88
N VAL A 27 -6.83 -15.31 -0.31
CA VAL A 27 -5.84 -16.27 0.22
C VAL A 27 -6.22 -16.75 1.64
N TRP A 28 -6.83 -15.89 2.45
CA TRP A 28 -7.25 -16.21 3.82
C TRP A 28 -8.64 -16.85 3.87
N TRP A 29 -9.52 -16.47 2.96
CA TRP A 29 -10.89 -16.96 2.89
C TRP A 29 -11.30 -17.35 1.46
N PRO A 30 -10.76 -18.47 0.92
CA PRO A 30 -11.10 -18.93 -0.41
C PRO A 30 -12.60 -19.19 -0.55
N SER A 31 -13.18 -18.81 -1.69
CA SER A 31 -14.60 -19.03 -1.95
C SER A 31 -14.93 -20.49 -2.27
N ALA A 32 -16.09 -20.96 -1.81
CA ALA A 32 -16.79 -22.11 -2.38
C ALA A 32 -17.74 -21.66 -3.52
N SER A 33 -18.25 -22.59 -4.34
CA SER A 33 -19.19 -22.29 -5.44
C SER A 33 -20.55 -21.73 -4.96
N GLY A 34 -21.19 -20.86 -5.77
CA GLY A 34 -22.54 -20.30 -5.53
C GLY A 34 -22.67 -18.78 -5.80
N PRO A 35 -23.86 -18.17 -5.59
CA PRO A 35 -24.06 -16.71 -5.68
C PRO A 35 -23.84 -15.97 -4.34
N GLY A 36 -23.67 -14.64 -4.39
CA GLY A 36 -23.69 -13.72 -3.22
C GLY A 36 -22.49 -12.74 -3.13
N PHE A 37 -22.71 -11.56 -2.55
CA PHE A 37 -21.70 -10.47 -2.45
C PHE A 37 -20.37 -10.92 -1.82
N TRP A 38 -20.41 -11.45 -0.59
CA TRP A 38 -19.22 -11.96 0.12
C TRP A 38 -18.52 -13.09 -0.63
N ARG A 39 -19.26 -13.82 -1.47
CA ARG A 39 -18.70 -14.89 -2.27
C ARG A 39 -17.97 -14.33 -3.49
N SER A 40 -18.56 -13.36 -4.19
CA SER A 40 -17.89 -12.65 -5.28
C SER A 40 -16.58 -11.99 -4.83
N LEU A 41 -16.55 -11.40 -3.62
CA LEU A 41 -15.32 -10.84 -3.04
C LEU A 41 -14.22 -11.87 -2.82
N ARG A 42 -14.58 -13.12 -2.45
CA ARG A 42 -13.66 -14.22 -2.15
C ARG A 42 -13.30 -15.07 -3.38
N ALA A 43 -14.12 -15.00 -4.43
CA ALA A 43 -13.99 -15.79 -5.66
C ALA A 43 -13.00 -15.17 -6.66
N THR A 44 -12.19 -14.22 -6.22
CA THR A 44 -11.14 -13.62 -7.05
C THR A 44 -9.96 -14.57 -7.20
N HIS A 45 -9.35 -14.59 -8.39
CA HIS A 45 -8.11 -15.30 -8.69
C HIS A 45 -6.90 -14.56 -8.10
N PRO A 46 -6.38 -14.94 -6.92
CA PRO A 46 -5.38 -14.12 -6.24
C PRO A 46 -4.04 -14.06 -7.00
N GLU A 47 -3.74 -15.04 -7.84
CA GLU A 47 -2.59 -15.05 -8.75
C GLU A 47 -2.60 -13.89 -9.74
N ARG A 48 -3.78 -13.42 -10.18
CA ARG A 48 -3.89 -12.30 -11.14
C ARG A 48 -3.55 -10.95 -10.50
N TYR A 49 -3.67 -10.85 -9.17
CA TYR A 49 -3.37 -9.62 -8.44
C TYR A 49 -1.88 -9.41 -8.22
N ALA A 50 -1.04 -10.45 -8.28
CA ALA A 50 0.37 -10.34 -7.92
C ALA A 50 1.13 -9.31 -8.76
N GLY A 51 0.95 -9.34 -10.09
CA GLY A 51 1.55 -8.35 -10.98
C GLY A 51 1.02 -6.94 -10.74
N ALA A 52 -0.30 -6.80 -10.53
CA ALA A 52 -0.95 -5.53 -10.28
C ALA A 52 -0.46 -4.89 -8.96
N VAL A 53 -0.37 -5.68 -7.88
CA VAL A 53 0.13 -5.22 -6.57
C VAL A 53 1.58 -4.73 -6.69
N ILE A 54 2.46 -5.46 -7.38
CA ILE A 54 3.85 -5.04 -7.60
C ILE A 54 3.91 -3.72 -8.36
N ALA A 55 3.18 -3.62 -9.49
CA ALA A 55 3.17 -2.43 -10.32
C ALA A 55 2.60 -1.21 -9.57
N LEU A 56 1.46 -1.37 -8.90
CA LEU A 56 0.81 -0.31 -8.13
C LEU A 56 1.67 0.12 -6.94
N PHE A 57 2.34 -0.81 -6.26
CA PHE A 57 3.27 -0.48 -5.17
C PHE A 57 4.43 0.37 -5.68
N ALA A 58 5.08 -0.05 -6.77
CA ALA A 58 6.18 0.69 -7.37
C ALA A 58 5.76 2.09 -7.86
N ILE A 59 4.62 2.19 -8.57
CA ILE A 59 4.08 3.47 -9.05
C ILE A 59 3.74 4.40 -7.88
N THR A 60 3.06 3.88 -6.86
CA THR A 60 2.67 4.67 -5.69
C THR A 60 3.89 5.18 -4.94
N LEU A 61 4.92 4.34 -4.75
CA LEU A 61 6.17 4.72 -4.12
C LEU A 61 6.90 5.79 -4.94
N LEU A 62 7.08 5.60 -6.24
CA LEU A 62 7.77 6.56 -7.10
C LEU A 62 7.08 7.93 -7.13
N LEU A 63 5.75 7.95 -7.30
CA LEU A 63 4.98 9.19 -7.25
C LEU A 63 5.06 9.84 -5.87
N GLY A 64 4.98 9.03 -4.81
CA GLY A 64 5.13 9.49 -3.43
C GLY A 64 6.50 10.11 -3.18
N SER A 65 7.58 9.50 -3.67
CA SER A 65 8.95 10.03 -3.54
C SER A 65 9.12 11.38 -4.26
N VAL A 66 8.54 11.53 -5.46
CA VAL A 66 8.56 12.81 -6.19
C VAL A 66 7.80 13.90 -5.44
N LEU A 67 6.63 13.56 -4.88
CA LEU A 67 5.83 14.48 -4.06
C LEU A 67 6.47 14.77 -2.70
N TYR A 68 7.29 13.86 -2.19
CA TYR A 68 7.87 13.95 -0.86
C TYR A 68 8.98 14.99 -0.75
N VAL A 69 9.82 15.15 -1.77
CA VAL A 69 10.93 16.12 -1.75
C VAL A 69 10.47 17.53 -1.34
N PRO A 70 9.46 18.15 -1.96
CA PRO A 70 8.98 19.45 -1.51
C PRO A 70 8.23 19.40 -0.16
N PHE A 71 7.64 18.26 0.21
CA PHE A 71 6.96 18.09 1.50
C PHE A 71 7.96 18.07 2.68
N SER A 72 9.10 17.39 2.54
CA SER A 72 10.07 17.25 3.62
C SER A 72 10.71 18.58 4.03
N PHE A 73 11.09 19.41 3.05
CA PHE A 73 11.73 20.70 3.33
C PHE A 73 10.77 21.75 3.90
N VAL A 74 9.51 21.77 3.48
CA VAL A 74 8.57 22.84 3.83
C VAL A 74 7.60 22.44 4.93
N VAL A 75 7.12 21.20 4.93
CA VAL A 75 6.06 20.75 5.85
C VAL A 75 6.64 20.05 7.05
N ARG A 76 7.51 19.08 6.81
CA ARG A 76 8.11 18.28 7.88
C ARG A 76 9.02 19.17 8.73
N ALA A 77 10.04 19.76 8.11
CA ALA A 77 11.04 20.54 8.83
C ALA A 77 10.48 21.82 9.50
N GLU A 78 9.58 22.55 8.83
CA GLU A 78 9.13 23.85 9.37
C GLU A 78 7.93 23.75 10.31
N TYR A 79 7.03 22.77 10.10
CA TYR A 79 5.76 22.65 10.80
C TYR A 79 5.65 21.40 11.67
N LEU A 80 5.81 20.19 11.11
CA LEU A 80 5.58 18.95 11.87
C LEU A 80 6.61 18.78 12.99
N ASP A 81 7.90 18.95 12.71
CA ASP A 81 8.95 18.74 13.70
C ASP A 81 8.84 19.70 14.89
N ARG A 82 8.29 20.91 14.67
CA ARG A 82 8.13 21.94 15.70
C ARG A 82 6.80 21.87 16.44
N ARG A 83 5.71 21.47 15.78
CA ARG A 83 4.35 21.54 16.34
C ARG A 83 3.68 20.19 16.59
N LEU A 84 4.02 19.16 15.81
CA LEU A 84 3.39 17.84 15.83
C LEU A 84 4.45 16.72 15.69
N PRO A 85 5.43 16.61 16.61
CA PRO A 85 6.54 15.65 16.48
C PRO A 85 6.07 14.18 16.44
N TRP A 86 4.92 13.89 17.05
CA TRP A 86 4.29 12.56 16.95
C TRP A 86 3.87 12.23 15.51
N ALA A 87 3.44 13.22 14.72
CA ALA A 87 3.08 13.03 13.31
C ALA A 87 4.32 12.82 12.43
N THR A 88 5.45 13.44 12.79
CA THR A 88 6.76 13.09 12.20
C THR A 88 7.11 11.63 12.45
N GLY A 89 6.95 11.14 13.68
CA GLY A 89 7.19 9.72 14.00
C GLY A 89 6.32 8.76 13.19
N LEU A 90 5.03 9.06 13.01
CA LEU A 90 4.15 8.27 12.13
C LEU A 90 4.63 8.28 10.68
N PHE A 91 5.13 9.42 10.22
CA PHE A 91 5.70 9.56 8.88
C PHE A 91 6.97 8.72 8.70
N GLU A 92 7.86 8.69 9.68
CA GLU A 92 9.08 7.85 9.64
C GLU A 92 8.75 6.36 9.60
N ILE A 93 7.81 5.91 10.44
CA ILE A 93 7.33 4.51 10.40
C ILE A 93 6.75 4.19 9.02
N LYS A 94 6.02 5.14 8.42
CA LYS A 94 5.51 5.01 7.06
C LYS A 94 6.64 4.82 6.04
N GLU A 95 7.69 5.64 6.10
CA GLU A 95 8.86 5.52 5.21
C GLU A 95 9.53 4.14 5.35
N HIS A 96 9.70 3.66 6.58
CA HIS A 96 10.22 2.31 6.83
C HIS A 96 9.31 1.21 6.28
N ALA A 97 7.99 1.32 6.48
CA ALA A 97 7.03 0.36 5.93
C ALA A 97 7.07 0.32 4.39
N ALA A 98 7.20 1.48 3.73
CA ALA A 98 7.35 1.56 2.28
C ALA A 98 8.65 0.91 1.80
N ALA A 99 9.78 1.19 2.47
CA ALA A 99 11.08 0.61 2.13
C ALA A 99 11.11 -0.91 2.33
N ILE A 100 10.59 -1.40 3.46
CA ILE A 100 10.50 -2.85 3.74
C ILE A 100 9.57 -3.52 2.73
N GLY A 101 8.42 -2.91 2.42
CA GLY A 101 7.50 -3.41 1.40
C GLY A 101 8.15 -3.50 0.02
N LEU A 102 8.95 -2.50 -0.37
CA LEU A 102 9.72 -2.52 -1.62
C LEU A 102 10.71 -3.69 -1.65
N CYS A 103 11.49 -3.88 -0.58
CA CYS A 103 12.42 -4.99 -0.44
C CYS A 103 11.72 -6.36 -0.43
N LEU A 104 10.46 -6.42 0.00
CA LEU A 104 9.66 -7.65 0.02
C LEU A 104 9.13 -8.05 -1.37
N LEU A 105 9.01 -7.11 -2.32
CA LEU A 105 8.40 -7.39 -3.63
C LEU A 105 9.03 -8.55 -4.42
N PRO A 106 10.37 -8.72 -4.47
CA PRO A 106 10.98 -9.86 -5.16
C PRO A 106 10.61 -11.21 -4.53
N ALA A 107 10.61 -11.28 -3.20
CA ALA A 107 10.21 -12.50 -2.48
C ALA A 107 8.72 -12.78 -2.65
N TYR A 108 7.87 -11.74 -2.58
CA TYR A 108 6.45 -11.82 -2.87
C TYR A 108 6.20 -12.35 -4.29
N TRP A 109 6.92 -11.84 -5.29
CA TRP A 109 6.81 -12.32 -6.67
C TRP A 109 7.21 -13.79 -6.81
N ALA A 110 8.31 -14.20 -6.17
CA ALA A 110 8.79 -15.57 -6.20
C ALA A 110 7.77 -16.57 -5.61
N VAL A 111 7.18 -16.27 -4.45
CA VAL A 111 6.19 -17.16 -3.81
C VAL A 111 4.87 -17.25 -4.59
N TRP A 112 4.53 -16.22 -5.36
CA TRP A 112 3.37 -16.22 -6.25
C TRP A 112 3.60 -17.01 -7.55
N ARG A 113 4.85 -17.11 -8.02
CA ARG A 113 5.21 -17.94 -9.18
C ARG A 113 5.41 -19.41 -8.83
N ALA A 114 5.89 -19.70 -7.62
CA ALA A 114 6.18 -21.07 -7.21
C ALA A 114 4.89 -21.83 -6.82
N PRO A 115 4.68 -23.08 -7.26
CA PRO A 115 3.55 -23.89 -6.87
C PRO A 115 3.64 -24.30 -5.38
N GLY A 116 2.50 -24.41 -4.69
CA GLY A 116 2.44 -25.00 -3.33
C GLY A 116 2.84 -24.11 -2.14
N HIS A 117 3.29 -22.87 -2.34
CA HIS A 117 3.73 -21.97 -1.25
C HIS A 117 2.57 -21.24 -0.54
N VAL A 118 1.57 -21.96 -0.04
CA VAL A 118 0.37 -21.36 0.58
C VAL A 118 0.72 -20.43 1.75
N ALA A 119 1.56 -20.88 2.69
CA ALA A 119 1.96 -20.07 3.84
C ALA A 119 2.77 -18.84 3.44
N GLY A 120 3.69 -18.97 2.48
CA GLY A 120 4.50 -17.86 1.96
C GLY A 120 3.64 -16.79 1.27
N ARG A 121 2.67 -17.21 0.46
CA ARG A 121 1.70 -16.29 -0.17
C ARG A 121 0.86 -15.55 0.86
N ARG A 122 0.37 -16.25 1.89
CA ARG A 122 -0.36 -15.63 3.02
C ARG A 122 0.49 -14.59 3.73
N ALA A 123 1.68 -14.97 4.17
CA ALA A 123 2.57 -14.09 4.92
C ALA A 123 2.94 -12.84 4.10
N ALA A 124 3.45 -13.02 2.87
CA ALA A 124 3.90 -11.91 2.04
C ALA A 124 2.73 -10.96 1.67
N THR A 125 1.55 -11.52 1.36
CA THR A 125 0.35 -10.71 1.06
C THR A 125 -0.12 -9.94 2.30
N THR A 126 -0.10 -10.56 3.50
CA THR A 126 -0.46 -9.87 4.75
C THR A 126 0.50 -8.74 5.09
N PHE A 127 1.82 -8.93 4.91
CA PHE A 127 2.78 -7.85 5.14
C PHE A 127 2.55 -6.68 4.19
N LEU A 128 2.39 -6.95 2.89
CA LEU A 128 2.07 -5.89 1.92
C LEU A 128 0.73 -5.22 2.19
N LEU A 129 -0.28 -5.96 2.65
CA LEU A 129 -1.57 -5.41 3.08
C LEU A 129 -1.38 -4.40 4.22
N VAL A 130 -0.68 -4.80 5.27
CA VAL A 130 -0.43 -3.95 6.44
C VAL A 130 0.36 -2.71 6.04
N PHE A 131 1.42 -2.86 5.25
CA PHE A 131 2.22 -1.72 4.80
C PHE A 131 1.44 -0.78 3.89
N ALA A 132 0.66 -1.30 2.94
CA ALA A 132 -0.15 -0.47 2.04
C ALA A 132 -1.22 0.32 2.81
N TRP A 133 -1.95 -0.33 3.72
CA TRP A 133 -2.95 0.34 4.56
C TRP A 133 -2.32 1.37 5.50
N TRP A 134 -1.21 1.02 6.16
CA TRP A 134 -0.49 1.98 7.00
C TRP A 134 -0.07 3.21 6.21
N ASN A 135 0.55 3.01 5.04
CA ASN A 135 0.98 4.11 4.17
C ASN A 135 -0.19 4.99 3.71
N PHE A 136 -1.30 4.37 3.34
CA PHE A 136 -2.50 5.07 2.87
C PHE A 136 -3.13 5.92 3.99
N VAL A 137 -3.38 5.32 5.16
CA VAL A 137 -4.03 5.98 6.30
C VAL A 137 -3.18 7.11 6.83
N ILE A 138 -1.89 6.86 7.11
CA ILE A 138 -1.00 7.91 7.63
C ILE A 138 -0.81 9.03 6.60
N GLY A 139 -0.79 8.70 5.30
CA GLY A 139 -0.78 9.69 4.23
C GLY A 139 -1.97 10.67 4.31
N HIS A 140 -3.19 10.15 4.52
CA HIS A 140 -4.39 10.98 4.65
C HIS A 140 -4.40 11.76 5.95
N VAL A 141 -4.13 11.11 7.09
CA VAL A 141 -4.11 11.78 8.41
C VAL A 141 -3.16 12.99 8.40
N VAL A 142 -1.94 12.82 7.88
CA VAL A 142 -0.95 13.91 7.82
C VAL A 142 -1.36 15.00 6.83
N ASN A 143 -2.01 14.64 5.72
CA ASN A 143 -2.55 15.61 4.77
C ASN A 143 -3.65 16.47 5.42
N ASP A 144 -4.60 15.83 6.11
CA ASP A 144 -5.75 16.50 6.73
C ASP A 144 -5.32 17.40 7.90
N LEU A 145 -4.31 16.99 8.68
CA LEU A 145 -3.73 17.81 9.76
C LEU A 145 -3.11 19.12 9.26
N ARG A 146 -2.65 19.15 8.01
CA ARG A 146 -2.09 20.36 7.39
C ARG A 146 -3.19 21.28 6.83
N GLY A 147 -4.44 20.82 6.73
CA GLY A 147 -5.54 21.57 6.13
C GLY A 147 -5.50 21.60 4.59
N LEU A 148 -5.01 20.52 3.96
CA LEU A 148 -5.13 20.28 2.52
C LEU A 148 -6.33 19.40 2.20
#